data_AF-A0A026WGY3-F1
#
_entry.id   AF-A0A026WGY3-F1
#
_cell.length_a   1.000
_cell.length_b   1.000
_cell.length_c   1.000
_cell.angle_alpha   90.00
_cell.angle_beta   90.00
_cell.angle_gamma   90.00
#
_symmetry.space_group_name_H-M   'P 1'
#
loop_
_entity.id
_entity.type
_entity.pdbx_description
1 polymer ?
#
loop_
_entity_poly.entity_id
_entity_poly.type
_entity_poly.pdbx_seq_one_letter_code
_entity_poly.pdbx_strand_id
1 'polypeptide(L)' 'VDMGDYTPKEIVDMLVVFGECFGNYREAARLYRNRYPNRRHPNNTVIRRLKIRAEQGQL' A
#
# COMPACT_ATOMS: atom_id res chain seq x y z
N VAL A 1 11.98 -2.27 3.86
CA VAL A 1 11.45 -1.91 2.53
C VAL A 1 11.15 -0.44 2.59
N ASP A 2 11.91 0.35 1.85
CA ASP A 2 11.75 1.80 1.81
C ASP A 2 10.74 2.16 0.72
N MET A 3 10.17 3.36 0.75
CA MET A 3 9.12 3.76 -0.21
C MET A 3 9.63 3.84 -1.65
N GLY A 4 10.92 4.16 -1.85
CA GLY A 4 11.54 4.22 -3.17
C GLY A 4 11.63 2.87 -3.88
N ASP A 5 11.27 1.79 -3.18
CA ASP A 5 11.20 0.44 -3.73
C ASP A 5 9.94 0.17 -4.57
N TYR A 6 8.96 1.09 -4.56
CA TYR A 6 7.68 0.91 -5.25
C TYR A 6 7.48 1.94 -6.34
N THR A 7 6.97 1.47 -7.48
CA THR A 7 6.55 2.36 -8.57
C THR A 7 5.33 3.19 -8.16
N PRO A 8 5.09 4.37 -8.78
CA PRO A 8 3.87 5.14 -8.53
C PRO A 8 2.59 4.32 -8.72
N LYS A 9 2.58 3.39 -9.69
CA LYS A 9 1.46 2.47 -9.91
C LYS A 9 1.23 1.54 -8.73
N GLU A 10 2.29 0.94 -8.19
CA GLU A 10 2.18 0.08 -7.01
C GLU A 10 1.68 0.86 -5.79
N ILE A 11 2.13 2.11 -5.62
CA ILE A 11 1.66 2.99 -4.55
C ILE A 11 0.15 3.26 -4.68
N VAL A 12 -0.33 3.60 -5.87
CA VAL A 12 -1.76 3.80 -6.12
C VAL A 12 -2.55 2.52 -5.86
N ASP A 13 -2.08 1.38 -6.37
CA ASP A 13 -2.71 0.07 -6.17
C ASP A 13 -2.81 -0.30 -4.68
N MET A 14 -1.79 0.05 -3.87
CA MET A 14 -1.84 -0.13 -2.41
C MET A 14 -2.89 0.74 -1.73
N LEU A 15 -3.03 2.00 -2.14
CA LEU A 15 -4.00 2.92 -1.57
C LEU A 15 -5.44 2.55 -1.95
N VAL A 16 -5.65 2.03 -3.17
CA VAL A 16 -6.95 1.49 -3.61
C VAL A 16 -7.33 0.27 -2.77
N VAL A 17 -6.41 -0.71 -2.64
CA VAL A 17 -6.64 -1.90 -1.80
C VAL A 17 -6.90 -1.52 -0.34
N PHE A 18 -6.22 -0.50 0.17
CA PHE A 18 -6.47 0.03 1.51
C PHE A 18 -7.89 0.57 1.68
N GLY A 19 -8.42 1.27 0.68
CA GLY A 19 -9.81 1.74 0.65
C GLY A 19 -10.82 0.59 0.62
N GLU A 20 -10.57 -0.45 -0.18
CA GLU A 20 -11.41 -1.65 -0.24
C GLU A 20 -11.46 -2.41 1.09
N CYS A 21 -10.38 -2.36 1.87
CA CYS A 21 -10.31 -2.95 3.19
C CYS A 21 -10.87 -2.05 4.31
N PHE A 22 -11.62 -1.00 3.98
CA PHE A 22 -12.22 -0.06 4.94
C PHE A 22 -11.21 0.51 5.94
N GLY A 23 -9.99 0.76 5.50
CA GLY A 23 -8.92 1.30 6.34
C GLY A 23 -8.17 0.27 7.19
N ASN A 24 -8.44 -1.03 7.03
CA ASN A 24 -7.69 -2.06 7.75
C ASN A 24 -6.37 -2.38 7.05
N TYR A 25 -5.26 -1.90 7.63
CA TYR A 25 -3.92 -2.08 7.06
C TYR A 25 -3.45 -3.55 6.96
N ARG A 26 -3.88 -4.43 7.87
CA ARG A 26 -3.48 -5.85 7.84
C ARG A 26 -4.20 -6.57 6.72
N GLU A 27 -5.51 -6.35 6.60
CA GLU A 27 -6.29 -6.90 5.49
C GLU A 27 -5.82 -6.34 4.15
N ALA A 28 -5.49 -5.04 4.08
CA ALA A 28 -4.95 -4.44 2.87
C ALA A 28 -3.64 -5.09 2.42
N ALA A 29 -2.70 -5.34 3.35
CA ALA A 29 -1.45 -6.02 3.01
C ALA A 29 -1.67 -7.46 2.54
N ARG A 30 -2.63 -8.18 3.14
CA ARG A 30 -3.03 -9.53 2.74
C ARG A 30 -3.68 -9.54 1.36
N LEU A 31 -4.63 -8.63 1.12
CA LEU A 31 -5.35 -8.51 -0.14
C LEU A 31 -4.42 -8.09 -1.28
N TYR A 32 -3.51 -7.14 -1.03
CA TYR A 32 -2.51 -6.71 -2.02
C TYR A 32 -1.62 -7.88 -2.45
N ARG A 33 -1.15 -8.69 -1.49
CA ARG A 33 -0.35 -9.89 -1.77
C ARG A 33 -1.10 -10.89 -2.65
N ASN A 34 -2.38 -11.13 -2.35
CA ASN A 34 -3.21 -12.05 -3.10
C ASN A 34 -3.50 -11.55 -4.53
N ARG A 35 -3.71 -10.24 -4.69
CA ARG A 35 -3.99 -9.62 -5.98
C ARG A 35 -2.76 -9.51 -6.87
N TYR A 36 -1.60 -9.29 -6.27
CA TYR A 36 -0.33 -9.08 -6.97
C TYR A 36 0.75 -10.05 -6.49
N PRO A 37 0.63 -11.36 -6.79
CA PRO A 37 1.54 -12.38 -6.28
C PRO A 37 2.97 -12.21 -6.80
N ASN A 38 3.15 -11.62 -7.98
CA ASN A 38 4.46 -11.42 -8.61
C ASN A 38 5.11 -10.08 -8.27
N ARG A 39 4.48 -9.26 -7.41
CA ARG A 39 5.02 -7.95 -7.00
C ARG A 39 5.64 -8.03 -5.62
N ARG A 40 6.44 -7.02 -5.28
CA ARG A 40 6.94 -6.87 -3.91
C ARG A 40 5.78 -6.69 -2.94
N HIS A 41 5.81 -7.42 -1.83
CA HIS A 41 4.72 -7.41 -0.87
C HIS A 41 4.96 -6.36 0.22
N PRO A 42 4.18 -5.26 0.26
CA PRO A 42 4.22 -4.32 1.36
C PRO A 42 3.69 -5.01 2.63
N ASN A 43 4.23 -4.59 3.78
CA ASN A 43 3.59 -4.86 5.06
C ASN A 43 2.59 -3.73 5.38
N ASN A 44 1.79 -3.94 6.42
CA ASN A 44 0.82 -2.97 6.92
C ASN A 44 1.44 -1.60 7.26
N THR A 45 2.70 -1.57 7.73
CA THR A 45 3.41 -0.33 8.05
C THR A 45 3.74 0.49 6.81
N VAL A 46 4.11 -0.13 5.68
CA VAL A 46 4.35 0.57 4.41
C VAL A 46 3.07 1.25 3.93
N ILE A 47 1.95 0.52 3.90
CA ILE A 47 0.64 1.06 3.50
C ILE A 47 0.24 2.24 4.41
N ARG A 48 0.46 2.12 5.73
CA ARG A 48 0.20 3.22 6.68
C ARG A 48 1.02 4.46 6.37
N ARG A 49 2.32 4.31 6.09
CA ARG A 49 3.18 5.45 5.75
C ARG A 49 2.75 6.10 4.43
N LEU A 50 2.33 5.31 3.43
CA LEU A 50 1.84 5.84 2.14
C LEU A 50 0.61 6.70 2.35
N LYS A 51 -0.33 6.22 3.16
CA LYS A 51 -1.54 6.95 3.53
C LYS A 51 -1.21 8.28 4.20
N ILE A 52 -0.31 8.30 5.18
CA ILE A 52 0.09 9.53 5.88
C ILE A 52 0.74 10.53 4.92
N ARG A 53 1.66 10.08 4.07
CA ARG A 53 2.30 10.96 3.06
C ARG A 53 1.29 11.50 2.05
N ALA A 54 0.33 10.68 1.61
CA ALA A 54 -0.74 11.10 0.72
C ALA A 54 -1.58 12.24 1.33
N GLU A 55 -1.96 12.10 2.59
CA GLU A 55 -2.70 13.13 3.32
C GLU A 55 -1.89 14.42 3.52
N GLN A 56 -0.56 14.30 3.56
CA GLN A 56 0.36 15.43 3.69
C GLN A 56 0.78 16.05 2.35
N GLY A 57 0.34 15.49 1.21
CA GLY A 57 0.75 15.94 -0.13
C GLY A 57 2.21 15.59 -0.48
N GLN A 58 2.75 14.52 0.11
CA GLN A 58 4.15 14.12 0.03
C GLN A 58 4.35 12.75 -0.64
N LEU A 59 3.44 12.31 -1.51
CA LEU A 59 3.54 11.02 -2.20
C LEU A 59 4.78 10.97 -3.11
#